data_AF-A0A2R6NNR9-F1
#
_entry.id   AF-A0A2R6NNR9-F1
#
_cell.length_a   1.000
_cell.length_b   1.000
_cell.length_c   1.000
_cell.angle_alpha   90.00
_cell.angle_beta   90.00
_cell.angle_gamma   90.00
#
_symmetry.space_group_name_H-M   'P 1'
#
loop_
_entity.id
_entity.type
_entity.pdbx_description
1 polymer ?
#
loop_
_entity_poly.entity_id
_entity_poly.type
_entity_poly.pdbx_seq_one_letter_code
_entity_poly.pdbx_strand_id
1 'polypeptide(L)'
;MAATTSGSKRWTHYHSALQLAIQRSAHKWTSLKTELAQQNGCEDLLKKLDAKPNIDRLHAVVTEARAKKQAGYTGSDIWREDLHPSAAARAQIIPLLEEERERLKSQLAEAGKNSDQVIYQLDRRNRALQAEMQTNVKARSAADEESSHLLDMLDEVHFHYLFPI
;
A
#
# COMPACT_ATOMS: atom_id res chain seq x y z
N MET A 1 -6.04 15.00 -4.92
CA MET A 1 -6.71 16.19 -5.50
C MET A 1 -8.09 16.29 -4.90
N ALA A 2 -8.30 17.20 -3.94
CA ALA A 2 -9.58 17.37 -3.24
C ALA A 2 -10.53 18.20 -4.12
N ALA A 3 -11.62 17.58 -4.59
CA ALA A 3 -12.65 18.27 -5.34
C ALA A 3 -13.28 19.35 -4.46
N THR A 4 -13.24 20.59 -4.94
CA THR A 4 -13.86 21.75 -4.31
C THR A 4 -15.37 21.54 -4.26
N THR A 5 -15.90 21.29 -3.07
CA THR A 5 -17.34 21.28 -2.79
C THR A 5 -17.87 22.70 -2.90
N SER A 6 -18.10 23.15 -4.14
CA SER A 6 -19.04 24.24 -4.43
C SER A 6 -20.35 23.84 -3.73
N GLY A 7 -20.83 24.69 -2.81
CA GLY A 7 -21.96 24.35 -1.94
C GLY A 7 -23.09 23.70 -2.72
N SER A 8 -23.59 22.57 -2.22
CA SER A 8 -24.56 21.76 -2.95
C SER A 8 -25.78 22.59 -3.34
N LYS A 9 -26.03 22.67 -4.66
CA LYS A 9 -27.25 23.29 -5.19
C LYS A 9 -28.51 22.62 -4.61
N ARG A 10 -28.42 21.34 -4.21
CA ARG A 10 -29.55 20.64 -3.58
C ARG A 10 -29.81 21.14 -2.16
N TRP A 11 -28.77 21.41 -1.37
CA TRP A 11 -28.94 21.99 -0.04
C TRP A 11 -29.57 23.38 -0.12
N THR A 12 -29.10 24.23 -1.03
CA THR A 12 -29.66 25.58 -1.18
C THR A 12 -31.12 25.56 -1.61
N HIS A 13 -31.52 24.68 -2.54
CA HIS A 13 -32.93 24.48 -2.91
C HIS A 13 -33.78 23.90 -1.77
N TYR A 14 -33.26 22.92 -1.03
CA TYR A 14 -33.95 22.33 0.10
C TYR A 14 -34.18 23.36 1.22
N HIS A 15 -33.13 24.07 1.61
CA HIS A 15 -33.17 25.06 2.67
C HIS A 15 -34.05 26.27 2.30
N SER A 16 -33.99 26.76 1.05
CA SER A 16 -34.85 27.86 0.60
C SER A 16 -36.33 27.47 0.53
N ALA A 17 -36.66 26.25 0.09
CA ALA A 17 -38.02 25.74 0.10
C ALA A 17 -38.56 25.59 1.53
N LEU A 18 -37.73 25.14 2.47
CA LEU A 18 -38.07 24.99 3.87
C LEU A 18 -38.34 26.36 4.53
N GLN A 19 -37.46 27.34 4.30
CA GLN A 19 -37.63 28.69 4.82
C GLN A 19 -38.91 29.35 4.27
N LEU A 20 -39.21 29.15 2.98
CA LEU A 20 -40.44 29.65 2.36
C LEU A 20 -41.70 28.98 2.95
N ALA A 21 -41.63 27.68 3.26
CA ALA A 21 -42.73 26.96 3.89
C ALA A 21 -42.99 27.48 5.31
N ILE A 22 -41.93 27.74 6.09
CA ILE A 22 -42.04 28.35 7.43
C ILE A 22 -42.72 29.72 7.32
N GLN A 23 -42.20 30.61 6.46
CA GLN A 23 -42.78 31.95 6.25
C GLN A 23 -44.26 31.89 5.85
N ARG A 24 -44.64 31.03 4.91
CA ARG A 24 -46.04 30.88 4.47
C ARG A 24 -46.93 30.31 5.56
N SER A 25 -46.41 29.38 6.36
CA SER A 25 -47.15 28.79 7.47
C SER A 25 -47.38 29.81 8.58
N ALA A 26 -46.38 30.63 8.89
CA ALA A 26 -46.48 31.64 9.93
C ALA A 26 -47.29 32.87 9.53
N HIS A 27 -47.27 33.28 8.25
CA HIS A 27 -48.15 34.36 7.79
C HIS A 27 -49.65 34.05 7.97
N LYS A 28 -50.04 32.77 8.04
CA LYS A 28 -51.42 32.37 8.37
C LYS A 28 -51.76 32.50 9.85
N TRP A 29 -50.77 32.55 10.73
CA TRP A 29 -50.91 32.60 12.19
C TRP A 29 -50.12 33.81 12.71
N THR A 30 -50.78 34.95 12.85
CA THR A 30 -50.24 36.31 13.10
C THR A 30 -49.34 36.50 14.34
N SER A 31 -48.20 35.80 14.42
CA SER A 31 -47.27 35.86 15.53
C SER A 31 -45.82 35.72 15.06
N LEU A 32 -45.08 36.83 15.13
CA LEU A 32 -43.62 36.88 14.91
C LEU A 32 -42.85 35.97 15.89
N LYS A 33 -43.43 35.71 17.07
CA LYS A 33 -42.77 34.89 18.11
C LYS A 33 -42.82 33.40 17.79
N THR A 34 -43.81 32.94 17.01
CA THR A 34 -43.90 31.56 16.55
C THR A 34 -42.95 31.27 15.39
N GLU A 35 -42.63 32.26 14.56
CA GLU A 35 -41.68 32.13 13.44
C GLU A 35 -40.27 31.78 13.91
N LEU A 36 -39.73 32.57 14.84
CA LEU A 36 -38.37 32.38 15.35
C LEU A 36 -38.22 31.02 16.06
N ALA A 37 -39.26 30.59 16.79
CA ALA A 37 -39.27 29.29 17.47
C ALA A 37 -39.32 28.12 16.47
N GLN A 38 -40.11 28.23 15.40
CA GLN A 38 -40.18 27.22 14.33
C GLN A 38 -38.86 27.13 13.55
N GLN A 39 -38.25 28.26 13.22
CA GLN A 39 -36.98 28.29 12.49
C GLN A 39 -35.85 27.67 13.33
N ASN A 40 -35.73 28.05 14.61
CA ASN A 40 -34.72 27.47 15.50
C ASN A 40 -34.92 25.95 15.68
N GLY A 41 -36.17 25.49 15.83
CA GLY A 41 -36.47 24.05 15.93
C GLY A 41 -36.12 23.27 14.67
N CYS A 42 -36.41 23.80 13.48
CA CYS A 42 -36.03 23.20 12.21
C CYS A 42 -34.51 23.15 12.04
N GLU A 43 -33.79 24.22 12.37
CA GLU A 43 -32.33 24.25 12.31
C GLU A 43 -31.68 23.24 13.27
N ASP A 44 -32.23 23.10 14.48
CA ASP A 44 -31.74 22.11 15.44
C ASP A 44 -31.99 20.67 14.97
N LEU A 45 -33.12 20.40 14.31
CA LEU A 45 -33.39 19.10 13.69
C LEU A 45 -32.45 18.83 12.50
N LEU A 46 -32.19 19.82 11.66
CA LEU A 46 -31.27 19.68 10.52
C LEU A 46 -29.83 19.42 10.97
N LYS A 47 -29.42 20.00 12.10
CA LYS A 47 -28.14 19.70 12.75
C LYS A 47 -28.11 18.29 13.32
N LYS A 48 -29.15 17.89 14.08
CA LYS A 48 -29.22 16.53 14.66
C LYS A 48 -29.20 15.42 13.60
N LEU A 49 -29.77 15.69 12.43
CA LEU A 49 -29.85 14.73 11.33
C LEU A 49 -28.66 14.84 10.36
N ASP A 50 -27.69 15.72 10.62
CA ASP A 50 -26.57 16.00 9.72
C ASP A 50 -27.06 16.17 8.26
N ALA A 51 -28.18 16.89 8.09
CA ALA A 51 -28.91 16.90 6.84
C ALA A 51 -28.09 17.53 5.71
N LYS A 52 -27.32 18.58 6.03
CA LYS A 52 -26.45 19.28 5.09
C LYS A 52 -25.37 18.36 4.49
N PRO A 53 -24.46 17.75 5.28
CA PRO A 53 -23.45 16.85 4.73
C PRO A 53 -24.06 15.64 4.02
N ASN A 54 -25.21 15.14 4.47
CA ASN A 54 -25.89 14.02 3.81
C ASN A 54 -26.46 14.40 2.43
N ILE A 55 -27.09 15.57 2.32
CA ILE A 55 -27.59 16.10 1.03
C ILE A 55 -26.43 16.43 0.10
N ASP A 56 -25.30 16.91 0.63
CA ASP A 56 -24.09 17.18 -0.14
C ASP A 56 -23.45 15.89 -0.68
N ARG A 57 -23.34 14.85 0.16
CA ARG A 57 -22.90 13.50 -0.26
C ARG A 57 -23.81 12.94 -1.35
N LEU A 58 -25.13 13.04 -1.17
CA LEU A 58 -26.09 12.60 -2.18
C LEU A 58 -25.94 13.38 -3.49
N HIS A 59 -25.67 14.68 -3.42
CA HIS A 59 -25.39 15.48 -4.62
C HIS A 59 -24.17 14.94 -5.36
N ALA A 60 -23.07 14.72 -4.65
CA ALA A 60 -21.82 14.19 -5.19
C ALA A 60 -22.03 12.83 -5.88
N VAL A 61 -22.67 11.87 -5.20
CA VAL A 61 -22.96 10.54 -5.77
C VAL A 61 -23.81 10.64 -7.03
N VAL A 62 -24.85 11.48 -7.04
CA VAL A 62 -25.70 11.63 -8.22
C VAL A 62 -24.96 12.32 -9.37
N THR A 63 -24.10 13.31 -9.09
CA THR A 63 -23.28 13.94 -10.13
C THR A 63 -22.29 12.96 -10.75
N GLU A 64 -21.63 12.13 -9.93
CA GLU A 64 -20.73 11.08 -10.41
C GLU A 64 -21.48 10.02 -11.22
N ALA A 65 -22.63 9.55 -10.74
CA ALA A 65 -23.45 8.58 -11.45
C ALA A 65 -23.96 9.14 -12.79
N ARG A 66 -24.34 10.42 -12.85
CA ARG A 66 -24.71 11.09 -14.10
C ARG A 66 -23.54 11.19 -15.06
N ALA A 67 -22.35 11.53 -14.59
CA ALA A 67 -21.15 11.56 -15.41
C ALA A 67 -20.82 10.17 -15.97
N LYS A 68 -20.88 9.13 -15.13
CA LYS A 68 -20.70 7.72 -15.55
C LYS A 68 -21.74 7.30 -16.60
N LYS A 69 -23.01 7.68 -16.42
CA LYS A 69 -24.08 7.42 -17.40
C LYS A 69 -23.85 8.15 -18.72
N GLN A 70 -23.43 9.42 -18.68
CA GLN A 70 -23.11 10.19 -19.88
C GLN A 70 -21.91 9.61 -20.64
N ALA A 71 -20.93 9.07 -19.92
CA ALA A 71 -19.79 8.35 -20.49
C ALA A 71 -20.14 6.95 -21.04
N GLY A 72 -21.38 6.48 -20.90
CA GLY A 72 -21.80 5.15 -21.38
C GLY A 72 -21.26 3.98 -20.56
N TYR A 73 -20.87 4.19 -19.30
CA TYR A 73 -20.31 3.15 -18.45
C TYR A 73 -21.34 2.05 -18.13
N THR A 74 -21.04 0.80 -18.50
CA THR A 74 -21.84 -0.41 -18.20
C THR A 74 -21.12 -1.32 -17.21
N GLY A 75 -20.75 -0.80 -16.03
CA GLY A 75 -20.07 -1.59 -15.01
C GLY A 75 -20.99 -2.56 -14.25
N SER A 76 -20.38 -3.58 -13.65
CA SER A 76 -21.06 -4.55 -12.77
C SER A 76 -21.56 -3.95 -11.45
N ASP A 77 -21.17 -2.71 -11.14
CA ASP A 77 -21.58 -1.94 -9.94
C ASP A 77 -22.85 -1.10 -10.18
N ILE A 78 -23.51 -1.25 -11.33
CA ILE A 78 -24.77 -0.55 -11.61
C ILE A 78 -25.88 -1.23 -10.83
N TRP A 79 -26.57 -0.47 -9.99
CA TRP A 79 -27.73 -0.94 -9.23
C TRP A 79 -28.78 -1.56 -10.17
N ARG A 80 -29.20 -2.78 -9.86
CA ARG A 80 -30.32 -3.51 -10.46
C ARG A 80 -31.21 -4.01 -9.33
N GLU A 81 -32.49 -4.22 -9.62
CA GLU A 81 -33.45 -4.69 -8.62
C GLU A 81 -33.06 -6.07 -8.04
N ASP A 82 -32.44 -6.93 -8.86
CA ASP A 82 -31.91 -8.24 -8.45
C ASP A 82 -30.44 -8.19 -7.95
N LEU A 83 -29.85 -7.00 -7.77
CA LEU A 83 -28.44 -6.88 -7.38
C LEU A 83 -28.24 -7.19 -5.90
N HIS A 84 -27.62 -8.33 -5.62
CA HIS A 84 -27.27 -8.69 -4.24
C HIS A 84 -26.20 -7.73 -3.68
N PRO A 85 -26.29 -7.26 -2.42
CA PRO A 85 -25.32 -6.32 -1.84
C PRO A 85 -23.86 -6.80 -1.92
N SER A 86 -23.64 -8.12 -1.82
CA SER A 86 -22.31 -8.71 -1.96
C SER A 86 -21.74 -8.62 -3.38
N ALA A 87 -22.58 -8.62 -4.41
CA ALA A 87 -22.14 -8.48 -5.80
C ALA A 87 -21.68 -7.04 -6.10
N ALA A 88 -22.40 -6.04 -5.59
CA ALA A 88 -21.99 -4.63 -5.65
C ALA A 88 -20.65 -4.40 -4.92
N ALA A 89 -20.54 -4.91 -3.69
CA ALA A 89 -19.31 -4.82 -2.91
C ALA A 89 -18.12 -5.49 -3.63
N ARG A 90 -18.32 -6.68 -4.23
CA ARG A 90 -17.29 -7.35 -5.02
C ARG A 90 -16.87 -6.56 -6.24
N ALA A 91 -17.81 -5.95 -6.97
CA ALA A 91 -17.49 -5.13 -8.14
C ALA A 91 -16.59 -3.93 -7.78
N GLN A 92 -16.73 -3.38 -6.57
CA GLN A 92 -15.90 -2.29 -6.07
C GLN A 92 -14.56 -2.77 -5.51
N ILE A 93 -14.55 -3.90 -4.81
CA ILE A 93 -13.37 -4.40 -4.08
C ILE A 93 -12.41 -5.17 -4.97
N ILE A 94 -12.90 -5.91 -5.98
CA ILE A 94 -12.04 -6.72 -6.87
C ILE A 94 -10.94 -5.90 -7.56
N PRO A 95 -11.22 -4.72 -8.16
CA PRO A 95 -10.17 -3.92 -8.78
C PRO A 95 -9.07 -3.49 -7.81
N LEU A 96 -9.45 -3.14 -6.57
CA LEU A 96 -8.48 -2.77 -5.51
C LEU A 96 -7.62 -3.97 -5.11
N LEU A 97 -8.23 -5.15 -4.98
CA LEU A 97 -7.50 -6.38 -4.66
C LEU A 97 -6.58 -6.81 -5.80
N GLU A 98 -6.97 -6.57 -7.06
CA GLU A 98 -6.12 -6.85 -8.22
C GLU A 98 -4.90 -5.92 -8.28
N GLU A 99 -5.07 -4.63 -8.00
CA GLU A 99 -3.96 -3.68 -7.89
C GLU A 99 -2.96 -4.09 -6.80
N GLU A 100 -3.47 -4.41 -5.61
CA GLU A 100 -2.65 -4.86 -4.50
C GLU A 100 -1.95 -6.20 -4.78
N ARG A 101 -2.63 -7.12 -5.47
CA ARG A 101 -2.02 -8.36 -5.95
C ARG A 101 -0.84 -8.10 -6.88
N GLU A 102 -1.00 -7.20 -7.85
CA GLU A 102 0.08 -6.87 -8.79
C GLU A 102 1.26 -6.17 -8.11
N ARG A 103 0.98 -5.30 -7.15
CA ARG A 103 2.01 -4.69 -6.31
C ARG A 103 2.82 -5.75 -5.55
N LEU A 104 2.15 -6.68 -4.88
CA LEU A 104 2.80 -7.74 -4.11
C LEU A 104 3.59 -8.70 -5.01
N LYS A 105 3.07 -9.05 -6.19
CA LYS A 105 3.81 -9.84 -7.18
C LYS A 105 5.08 -9.14 -7.63
N SER A 106 5.02 -7.84 -7.86
CA SER A 106 6.18 -7.04 -8.26
C SER A 106 7.25 -7.03 -7.16
N GLN A 107 6.85 -6.83 -5.90
CA GLN A 107 7.75 -6.90 -4.75
C GLN A 107 8.39 -8.29 -4.59
N LEU A 108 7.63 -9.36 -4.81
CA LEU A 108 8.16 -10.73 -4.75
C LEU A 108 9.19 -10.98 -5.85
N ALA A 109 8.93 -10.48 -7.07
CA ALA A 109 9.87 -10.60 -8.17
C ALA A 109 11.17 -9.82 -7.91
N GLU A 110 11.08 -8.63 -7.31
CA GLU A 110 12.26 -7.85 -6.89
C GLU A 110 13.05 -8.55 -5.78
N ALA A 111 12.37 -9.05 -4.75
CA ALA A 111 13.00 -9.81 -3.68
C ALA A 111 13.71 -11.07 -4.20
N GLY A 112 13.08 -11.78 -5.15
CA GLY A 112 13.69 -12.94 -5.82
C GLY A 112 14.99 -12.58 -6.54
N LYS A 113 14.99 -11.51 -7.34
CA LYS A 113 16.21 -11.02 -8.03
C LYS A 113 17.32 -10.66 -7.05
N ASN A 114 16.97 -10.02 -5.92
CA ASN A 114 17.95 -9.66 -4.89
C ASN A 114 18.58 -10.91 -4.26
N SER A 115 17.77 -11.93 -3.95
CA SER A 115 18.26 -13.21 -3.43
C SER A 115 19.19 -13.91 -4.42
N ASP A 116 18.80 -14.00 -5.70
CA ASP A 116 19.63 -14.61 -6.74
C ASP A 116 20.97 -13.89 -6.89
N GLN A 117 20.96 -12.56 -6.81
CA GLN A 117 22.17 -11.74 -6.88
C GLN A 117 23.09 -11.95 -5.67
N VAL A 118 22.54 -12.08 -4.47
CA VAL A 118 23.32 -12.37 -3.26
C VAL A 118 23.92 -13.77 -3.33
N ILE A 119 23.15 -14.78 -3.75
CA ILE A 119 23.63 -16.16 -3.93
C ILE A 119 24.80 -16.16 -4.92
N TYR A 120 24.64 -15.51 -6.07
CA TYR A 120 25.71 -15.42 -7.07
C TYR A 120 26.99 -14.77 -6.52
N GLN A 121 26.87 -13.69 -5.75
CA GLN A 121 28.02 -13.04 -5.13
C GLN A 121 28.71 -13.92 -4.10
N LEU A 122 27.95 -14.64 -3.27
CA LEU A 122 28.49 -15.57 -2.27
C LEU A 122 29.21 -16.73 -2.94
N ASP A 123 28.63 -17.35 -3.97
CA ASP A 123 29.26 -18.44 -4.71
C ASP A 123 30.57 -17.99 -5.37
N ARG A 124 30.57 -16.79 -5.97
CA ARG A 124 31.78 -16.22 -6.56
C ARG A 124 32.88 -16.03 -5.51
N ARG A 125 32.53 -15.49 -4.34
CA ARG A 125 33.49 -15.25 -3.26
C ARG A 125 34.00 -16.56 -2.65
N ASN A 126 33.13 -17.54 -2.44
CA ASN A 126 33.50 -18.85 -1.92
C ASN A 126 34.47 -19.57 -2.85
N ARG A 127 34.24 -19.55 -4.17
CA ARG A 127 35.17 -20.12 -5.15
C ARG A 127 36.53 -19.42 -5.13
N ALA A 128 36.55 -18.09 -5.02
CA ALA A 128 37.79 -17.33 -4.94
C ALA A 128 38.59 -17.65 -3.68
N LEU A 129 37.93 -17.68 -2.52
CA LEU A 129 38.56 -18.05 -1.25
C LEU A 129 39.06 -19.50 -1.24
N GLN A 130 38.32 -20.42 -1.85
CA GLN A 130 38.77 -21.81 -1.97
C GLN A 130 40.02 -21.93 -2.85
N ALA A 131 40.09 -21.17 -3.95
CA ALA A 131 41.29 -21.12 -4.79
C ALA A 131 42.49 -20.55 -4.02
N GLU A 132 42.30 -19.47 -3.26
CA GLU A 132 43.33 -18.87 -2.41
C GLU A 132 43.80 -19.83 -1.29
N MET A 133 42.86 -20.54 -0.66
CA MET A 133 43.21 -21.58 0.32
C MET A 133 44.07 -22.68 -0.32
N GLN A 134 43.71 -23.16 -1.50
CA GLN A 134 44.50 -24.18 -2.20
C GLN A 134 45.91 -23.70 -2.54
N THR A 135 46.08 -22.43 -2.94
CA THR A 135 47.41 -21.87 -3.17
C THR A 135 48.21 -21.76 -1.88
N ASN A 136 47.59 -21.31 -0.79
CA ASN A 136 48.25 -21.18 0.51
C ASN A 136 48.64 -22.54 1.10
N VAL A 137 47.79 -23.56 0.96
CA VAL A 137 48.11 -24.93 1.40
C VAL A 137 49.29 -25.50 0.61
N LYS A 138 49.34 -25.30 -0.71
CA LYS A 138 50.46 -25.74 -1.55
C LYS A 138 51.77 -25.03 -1.21
N ALA A 139 51.70 -23.72 -1.00
CA ALA A 139 52.87 -22.94 -0.60
C ALA A 139 53.39 -23.40 0.76
N ARG A 140 52.48 -23.68 1.71
CA ARG A 140 52.84 -24.21 3.02
C ARG A 140 53.42 -25.62 2.95
N SER A 141 52.83 -26.51 2.16
CA SER A 141 53.37 -27.89 2.01
C SER A 141 54.77 -27.89 1.41
N ALA A 142 55.05 -27.02 0.42
CA ALA A 142 56.38 -26.88 -0.15
C ALA A 142 57.40 -26.38 0.90
N ALA A 143 57.03 -25.39 1.73
CA ALA A 143 57.89 -24.91 2.81
C ALA A 143 58.13 -25.96 3.90
N ASP A 144 57.11 -26.77 4.22
CA ASP A 144 57.20 -27.88 5.17
C ASP A 144 58.12 -29.00 4.63
N GLU A 145 58.05 -29.30 3.32
CA GLU A 145 58.96 -30.24 2.63
C GLU A 145 60.41 -29.74 2.65
N GLU A 146 60.64 -28.46 2.31
CA GLU A 146 61.98 -27.84 2.39
C GLU A 146 62.53 -27.89 3.82
N SER A 147 61.69 -27.58 4.82
CA SER A 147 62.09 -27.64 6.23
C SER A 147 62.43 -29.05 6.68
N SER A 148 61.66 -30.05 6.25
CA SER A 148 61.93 -31.46 6.56
C SER A 148 63.27 -31.90 5.96
N HIS A 149 63.52 -31.54 4.71
CA HIS A 149 64.80 -31.82 4.05
C HIS A 149 66.01 -31.19 4.78
N LEU A 150 65.87 -29.96 5.27
CA LEU A 150 66.93 -29.32 6.06
C LEU A 150 67.19 -30.04 7.40
N LEU A 151 66.13 -30.53 8.04
CA LEU A 151 66.25 -31.30 9.29
C LEU A 151 66.94 -32.64 9.05
N ASP A 152 66.60 -33.35 7.97
CA ASP A 152 67.26 -34.61 7.60
C ASP A 152 68.76 -34.42 7.39
N MET A 153 69.17 -33.34 6.69
CA MET A 153 70.60 -33.00 6.53
C MET A 153 71.27 -32.67 7.87
N LEU A 154 70.58 -31.97 8.77
CA LEU A 154 71.12 -31.64 10.08
C LEU A 154 71.32 -32.90 10.93
N ASP A 155 70.36 -33.82 10.90
CA ASP A 155 70.46 -35.12 11.56
C ASP A 155 71.64 -35.91 11.00
N GLU A 156 71.84 -35.97 9.67
CA GLU A 156 72.99 -36.63 9.05
C GLU A 156 74.34 -36.05 9.54
N VAL A 157 74.46 -34.73 9.56
CA VAL A 157 75.65 -34.03 10.08
C VAL A 157 75.84 -34.34 11.57
N HIS A 158 74.77 -34.28 12.36
CA HIS A 158 74.81 -34.57 13.79
C HIS A 158 75.23 -36.02 14.09
N PHE A 159 74.70 -36.99 13.34
CA PHE A 159 75.08 -38.40 13.40
C PHE A 159 76.56 -38.59 13.07
N HIS A 160 77.06 -37.91 12.03
CA HIS A 160 78.49 -37.97 11.66
C HIS A 160 79.39 -37.35 12.74
N TYR A 161 78.94 -36.31 13.46
CA TYR A 161 79.69 -35.72 14.57
C TYR A 161 79.68 -36.58 15.85
N LEU A 162 78.59 -37.31 16.13
CA LEU A 162 78.45 -38.13 17.34
C LEU A 162 79.01 -39.56 17.19
N PHE A 163 79.06 -40.10 15.99
CA PHE A 163 79.61 -41.44 15.71
C PHE A 163 80.64 -41.38 14.58
N PRO A 164 81.81 -40.76 14.80
CA PRO A 164 82.91 -40.81 13.85
C PRO A 164 83.46 -42.25 13.79
N ILE A 165 83.49 -42.85 12.59
CA ILE A 165 84.21 -44.10 12.31
C ILE A 165 85.71 -43.85 12.44
#